data_AF-A0A3A8Q1I3-F1
#
_entry.id   AF-A0A3A8Q1I3-F1
#
_cell.length_a   1.000
_cell.length_b   1.000
_cell.length_c   1.000
_cell.angle_alpha   90.00
_cell.angle_beta   90.00
_cell.angle_gamma   90.00
#
_symmetry.space_group_name_H-M   'P 1'
#
loop_
_entity.id
_entity.type
_entity.pdbx_description
1 polymer ?
#
loop_
_entity_poly.entity_id
_entity_poly.type
_entity_poly.pdbx_seq_one_letter_code
_entity_poly.pdbx_strand_id
1 'polypeptide(L)'
;MMRAMESRTQGGRERSGAVAGGARWEAQPWRLQLQDVRAREHRVSRSALVAALLAEGFTVEADVAEFAGALEDRASLSIGQVLRFVDSVRVRMALACTDDEVLQLAYLRRNAEELAERMIDWANTGRLPA
;
A
#
# COMPACT_ATOMS: atom_id res chain seq x y z
N MET A 1 -20.69 47.97 31.70
CA MET A 1 -20.81 47.98 30.23
C MET A 1 -20.16 46.71 29.69
N MET A 2 -20.94 45.86 29.02
CA MET A 2 -20.47 44.64 28.35
C MET A 2 -19.64 44.95 27.10
N ARG A 3 -18.63 44.12 26.79
CA ARG A 3 -18.41 43.58 25.43
C ARG A 3 -17.63 42.26 25.51
N ALA A 4 -18.17 41.27 24.81
CA ALA A 4 -17.70 39.89 24.71
C ALA A 4 -16.92 39.66 23.41
N MET A 5 -16.18 38.54 23.38
CA MET A 5 -15.63 37.82 22.21
C MET A 5 -14.52 38.59 21.45
N GLU A 6 -13.45 37.98 20.92
CA GLU A 6 -13.40 36.79 20.09
C GLU A 6 -12.04 36.05 20.16
N SER A 7 -12.14 34.73 20.33
CA SER A 7 -11.42 33.66 19.64
C SER A 7 -10.31 34.05 18.64
N ARG A 8 -9.13 33.47 18.84
CA ARG A 8 -8.40 32.86 17.70
C ARG A 8 -7.53 31.71 18.18
N THR A 9 -8.13 30.53 18.23
CA THR A 9 -7.42 29.24 18.24
C THR A 9 -6.58 29.17 16.97
N GLN A 10 -5.29 29.46 17.10
CA GLN A 10 -4.32 29.45 16.02
C GLN A 10 -3.75 28.04 15.86
N GLY A 11 -3.72 27.56 14.62
CA GLY A 11 -2.86 26.45 14.20
C GLY A 11 -3.61 25.15 13.95
N GLY A 12 -4.45 25.13 12.91
CA GLY A 12 -4.90 23.89 12.30
C GLY A 12 -3.70 23.02 11.94
N ARG A 13 -3.54 21.92 12.66
CA ARG A 13 -2.54 20.90 12.37
C ARG A 13 -2.90 20.26 11.04
N GLU A 14 -1.99 20.40 10.10
CA GLU A 14 -2.07 19.93 8.72
C GLU A 14 -2.59 18.48 8.64
N ARG A 15 -3.83 18.33 8.15
CA ARG A 15 -4.39 17.04 7.71
C ARG A 15 -3.92 16.67 6.28
N SER A 16 -2.77 17.19 5.84
CA SER A 16 -2.32 17.08 4.43
C SER A 16 -1.56 15.78 4.10
N GLY A 17 -1.31 14.90 5.07
CA GLY A 17 -0.57 13.65 4.84
C GLY A 17 -1.33 12.58 4.04
N ALA A 18 -2.66 12.53 4.16
CA ALA A 18 -3.46 11.45 3.56
C ALA A 18 -3.73 11.63 2.05
N VAL A 19 -3.78 12.88 1.57
CA VAL A 19 -4.21 13.21 0.20
C VAL A 19 -3.05 13.14 -0.80
N ALA A 20 -1.84 13.51 -0.39
CA ALA A 20 -0.67 13.54 -1.28
C ALA A 20 -0.23 12.14 -1.75
N GLY A 21 -0.33 11.13 -0.88
CA GLY A 21 0.04 9.75 -1.22
C GLY A 21 -0.90 9.09 -2.24
N GLY A 22 -2.21 9.39 -2.16
CA GLY A 22 -3.19 8.88 -3.12
C GLY A 22 -2.93 9.40 -4.54
N ALA A 23 -2.62 10.70 -4.68
CA ALA A 23 -2.34 11.29 -5.99
C ALA A 23 -1.07 10.72 -6.64
N ARG A 24 -0.01 10.47 -5.86
CA ARG A 24 1.23 9.82 -6.35
C ARG A 24 0.95 8.44 -6.90
N TRP A 25 0.24 7.63 -6.12
CA TRP A 25 -0.06 6.23 -6.47
C TRP A 25 -0.90 6.10 -7.74
N GLU A 26 -1.91 6.96 -7.91
CA GLU A 26 -2.74 6.98 -9.13
C GLU A 26 -1.97 7.49 -10.36
N ALA A 27 -0.94 8.32 -10.17
CA ALA A 27 -0.12 8.89 -11.25
C ALA A 27 1.05 7.99 -11.70
N GLN A 28 1.19 6.78 -11.14
CA GLN A 28 2.35 5.93 -11.44
C GLN A 28 2.34 5.40 -12.88
N PRO A 29 3.46 5.53 -13.64
CA PRO A 29 3.52 5.13 -15.04
C PRO A 29 3.36 3.63 -15.26
N TRP A 30 3.72 2.81 -14.28
CA TRP A 30 3.56 1.35 -14.36
C TRP A 30 2.09 0.90 -14.39
N ARG A 31 1.12 1.74 -14.01
CA ARG A 31 -0.32 1.39 -14.09
C ARG A 31 -0.77 1.12 -15.52
N LEU A 32 -0.13 1.76 -16.50
CA LEU A 32 -0.36 1.49 -17.92
C LEU A 32 0.26 0.15 -18.36
N GLN A 33 1.39 -0.23 -17.76
CA GLN A 33 2.08 -1.50 -18.04
C GLN A 33 1.31 -2.70 -17.49
N LEU A 34 0.61 -2.53 -16.36
CA LEU A 34 -0.20 -3.58 -15.73
C LEU A 34 -1.57 -3.82 -16.38
N GLN A 35 -1.84 -3.23 -17.55
CA GLN A 35 -3.00 -3.61 -18.36
C GLN A 35 -2.85 -5.04 -18.92
N ASP A 36 -1.63 -5.57 -19.01
CA ASP A 36 -1.40 -6.98 -19.29
C ASP A 36 -1.68 -7.83 -18.04
N VAL A 37 -2.82 -8.51 -18.06
CA VAL A 37 -3.28 -9.41 -16.99
C VAL A 37 -2.25 -10.53 -16.72
N ARG A 38 -1.53 -11.01 -17.73
CA ARG A 38 -0.57 -12.12 -17.55
C ARG A 38 0.65 -11.69 -16.75
N ALA A 39 1.17 -10.49 -17.01
CA ALA A 39 2.31 -9.95 -16.26
C ALA A 39 1.93 -9.68 -14.79
N ARG A 40 0.72 -9.15 -14.57
CA ARG A 40 0.18 -8.87 -13.23
C ARG A 40 -0.07 -10.13 -12.40
N GLU A 41 -0.59 -11.18 -13.03
CA GLU A 41 -0.98 -12.43 -12.35
C GLU A 41 0.14 -13.48 -12.34
N HIS A 42 1.35 -13.13 -12.77
CA HIS A 42 2.52 -13.97 -12.59
C HIS A 42 2.73 -14.25 -11.10
N ARG A 43 2.70 -15.53 -10.74
CA ARG A 43 2.84 -15.98 -9.36
C ARG A 43 4.31 -16.17 -9.04
N VAL A 44 4.69 -15.65 -7.89
CA VAL A 44 6.01 -15.82 -7.30
C VAL A 44 5.90 -16.62 -6.02
N SER A 45 6.94 -17.38 -5.69
CA SER A 45 7.08 -17.96 -4.36
C SER A 45 7.10 -16.86 -3.29
N ARG A 46 6.17 -16.93 -2.33
CA ARG A 46 6.11 -15.95 -1.24
C ARG A 46 7.36 -15.99 -0.38
N SER A 47 7.83 -17.18 -0.03
CA SER A 47 9.03 -17.32 0.81
C SER A 47 10.28 -16.78 0.11
N ALA A 48 10.38 -16.96 -1.21
CA ALA A 48 11.47 -16.38 -2.00
C ALA A 48 11.37 -14.85 -2.07
N LEU A 49 10.17 -14.31 -2.26
CA LEU A 49 9.91 -12.87 -2.22
C LEU A 49 10.27 -12.26 -0.86
N VAL A 50 9.81 -12.86 0.24
CA VAL A 50 10.11 -12.42 1.60
C VAL A 50 11.62 -12.46 1.87
N ALA A 51 12.30 -13.55 1.51
CA ALA A 51 13.75 -13.66 1.68
C ALA A 51 14.50 -12.59 0.89
N ALA A 52 14.09 -12.33 -0.37
CA ALA A 52 14.69 -11.27 -1.19
C ALA A 52 14.46 -9.88 -0.59
N LEU A 53 13.25 -9.59 -0.10
CA LEU A 53 12.93 -8.32 0.57
C LEU A 53 13.78 -8.12 1.84
N LEU A 54 13.92 -9.16 2.66
CA LEU A 54 14.73 -9.10 3.87
C LEU A 54 16.22 -8.93 3.56
N ALA A 55 16.74 -9.58 2.53
CA ALA A 55 18.11 -9.36 2.05
C ALA A 55 18.31 -7.91 1.54
N GLU A 56 17.25 -7.35 0.95
CA GLU A 56 17.01 -5.94 0.58
C GLU A 56 17.12 -4.90 1.73
N GLY A 57 16.88 -5.35 2.97
CA GLY A 57 16.58 -4.47 4.11
C GLY A 57 15.12 -3.98 4.16
N PHE A 58 14.22 -4.59 3.40
CA PHE A 58 12.82 -4.19 3.23
C PHE A 58 11.87 -4.96 4.16
N THR A 59 12.03 -4.73 5.46
CA THR A 59 11.34 -5.51 6.49
C THR A 59 9.83 -5.29 6.51
N VAL A 60 9.37 -4.05 6.26
CA VAL A 60 7.94 -3.72 6.30
C VAL A 60 7.19 -4.35 5.12
N GLU A 61 7.78 -4.33 3.94
CA GLU A 61 7.22 -4.93 2.74
C GLU A 61 7.27 -6.46 2.81
N ALA A 62 8.28 -7.03 3.48
CA ALA A 62 8.33 -8.46 3.80
C ALA A 62 7.15 -8.87 4.70
N ASP A 63 6.88 -8.12 5.78
CA ASP A 63 5.72 -8.35 6.63
C ASP A 63 4.42 -8.30 5.82
N VAL A 64 4.25 -7.27 4.99
CA VAL A 64 3.06 -7.17 4.12
C VAL A 64 2.97 -8.33 3.14
N ALA A 65 4.08 -8.79 2.56
CA ALA A 65 4.10 -9.93 1.66
C ALA A 65 3.69 -11.24 2.36
N GLU A 66 3.99 -11.39 3.65
CA GLU A 66 3.49 -12.51 4.47
C GLU A 66 1.95 -12.48 4.58
N PHE A 67 1.36 -11.31 4.83
CA PHE A 67 -0.09 -11.15 5.00
C PHE A 67 -0.88 -11.12 3.69
N ALA A 68 -0.37 -10.48 2.63
CA ALA A 68 -1.14 -10.07 1.46
C ALA A 68 -1.79 -11.22 0.67
N GLY A 69 -1.25 -12.43 0.71
CA GLY A 69 -1.89 -13.59 0.09
C GLY A 69 -2.37 -14.66 1.07
N ALA A 70 -2.57 -14.32 2.35
CA ALA A 70 -3.22 -15.21 3.31
C ALA A 70 -4.67 -15.57 2.90
N LEU A 71 -5.30 -14.76 2.03
CA LEU A 71 -6.69 -14.88 1.60
C LEU A 71 -6.91 -15.69 0.30
N GLU A 72 -5.85 -15.96 -0.49
CA GLU A 72 -5.96 -16.68 -1.77
C GLU A 72 -5.12 -17.96 -1.78
N ASP A 73 -3.79 -17.84 -1.94
CA ASP A 73 -2.84 -18.95 -1.92
C ASP A 73 -1.69 -18.57 -0.98
N ARG A 74 -1.53 -19.33 0.11
CA ARG A 74 -0.51 -19.02 1.12
C ARG A 74 0.91 -19.22 0.62
N ALA A 75 1.13 -20.05 -0.39
CA ALA A 75 2.47 -20.36 -0.90
C ALA A 75 2.96 -19.34 -1.94
N SER A 76 2.04 -18.72 -2.68
CA SER A 76 2.39 -17.81 -3.77
C SER A 76 1.78 -16.42 -3.59
N LEU A 77 2.35 -15.44 -4.30
CA LEU A 77 1.83 -14.08 -4.36
C LEU A 77 1.96 -13.57 -5.81
N SER A 78 1.05 -12.72 -6.26
CA SER A 78 1.18 -11.98 -7.52
C SER A 78 1.08 -10.47 -7.27
N ILE A 79 1.63 -9.67 -8.18
CA ILE A 79 1.43 -8.20 -8.17
C ILE A 79 -0.07 -7.91 -8.13
N GLY A 80 -0.86 -8.67 -8.88
CA GLY A 80 -2.30 -8.50 -8.94
C GLY A 80 -3.03 -8.72 -7.64
N GLN A 81 -2.59 -9.70 -6.84
CA GLN A 81 -3.12 -9.95 -5.50
C GLN A 81 -2.80 -8.80 -4.55
N VAL A 82 -1.56 -8.28 -4.57
CA VAL A 82 -1.18 -7.13 -3.74
C VAL A 82 -2.01 -5.89 -4.10
N LEU A 83 -2.26 -5.64 -5.38
CA LEU A 83 -3.12 -4.54 -5.82
C LEU A 83 -4.58 -4.71 -5.35
N ARG A 84 -5.15 -5.93 -5.47
CA ARG A 84 -6.49 -6.22 -4.93
C ARG A 84 -6.54 -6.01 -3.41
N PHE A 85 -5.46 -6.33 -2.71
CA PHE A 85 -5.33 -6.07 -1.27
C PHE A 85 -5.33 -4.56 -0.98
N VAL A 86 -4.55 -3.75 -1.70
CA VAL A 86 -4.58 -2.28 -1.61
C VAL A 86 -5.99 -1.73 -1.80
N ASP A 87 -6.70 -2.19 -2.83
CA ASP A 87 -8.09 -1.77 -3.09
C ASP A 87 -9.04 -2.18 -1.95
N SER A 88 -8.87 -3.39 -1.40
CA SER A 88 -9.65 -3.87 -0.26
C SER A 88 -9.40 -3.03 1.00
N VAL A 89 -8.17 -2.59 1.24
CA VAL A 89 -7.83 -1.69 2.35
C VAL A 89 -8.50 -0.33 2.16
N ARG A 90 -8.51 0.23 0.93
CA ARG A 90 -9.21 1.50 0.64
C ARG A 90 -10.70 1.41 0.93
N VAL A 91 -11.35 0.31 0.55
CA VAL A 91 -12.77 0.09 0.86
C VAL A 91 -12.99 0.03 2.38
N ARG A 92 -12.12 -0.67 3.13
CA ARG A 92 -12.21 -0.73 4.60
C ARG A 92 -11.98 0.63 5.26
N MET A 93 -11.06 1.44 4.74
CA MET A 93 -10.83 2.80 5.24
C MET A 93 -12.09 3.67 5.14
N ALA A 94 -12.84 3.54 4.03
CA ALA A 94 -14.09 4.27 3.85
C ALA A 94 -15.21 3.83 4.83
N LEU A 95 -15.05 2.66 5.45
CA LEU A 95 -16.00 2.09 6.41
C LEU A 95 -15.51 2.18 7.86
N ALA A 96 -14.31 2.71 8.09
CA ALA A 96 -13.73 2.81 9.43
C ALA A 96 -14.54 3.76 10.31
N CYS A 97 -14.72 3.39 11.58
CA CYS A 97 -15.55 4.14 12.52
C CYS A 97 -14.71 5.04 13.43
N THR A 98 -13.39 4.85 13.47
CA THR A 98 -12.48 5.59 14.34
C THR A 98 -11.27 6.15 13.59
N ASP A 99 -10.72 7.25 14.08
CA ASP A 99 -9.49 7.84 13.53
C ASP A 99 -8.29 6.88 13.64
N ASP A 100 -8.24 6.06 14.69
CA ASP A 100 -7.17 5.07 14.88
C ASP A 100 -7.23 3.97 13.80
N GLU A 101 -8.43 3.43 13.53
CA GLU A 101 -8.63 2.48 12.42
C GLU A 101 -8.23 3.09 11.08
N VAL A 102 -8.58 4.36 10.83
CA VAL A 102 -8.18 5.06 9.60
C VAL A 102 -6.66 5.16 9.51
N LEU A 103 -5.96 5.48 10.61
CA LEU A 103 -4.50 5.59 10.63
C LEU A 103 -3.82 4.23 10.41
N GLN A 104 -4.29 3.18 11.07
CA GLN A 104 -3.77 1.82 10.90
C GLN A 104 -3.96 1.33 9.46
N LEU A 105 -5.15 1.53 8.89
CA LEU A 105 -5.44 1.13 7.51
C LEU A 105 -4.68 2.00 6.50
N ALA A 106 -4.47 3.30 6.76
CA ALA A 106 -3.66 4.16 5.91
C ALA A 106 -2.19 3.72 5.88
N TYR A 107 -1.65 3.32 7.03
CA TYR A 107 -0.31 2.76 7.15
C TYR A 107 -0.18 1.45 6.38
N LEU A 108 -1.12 0.53 6.58
CA LEU A 108 -1.16 -0.75 5.85
C LEU A 108 -1.29 -0.56 4.34
N ARG A 109 -2.15 0.36 3.89
CA ARG A 109 -2.30 0.71 2.47
C ARG A 109 -0.98 1.15 1.88
N ARG A 110 -0.29 2.09 2.53
CA ARG A 110 0.98 2.63 2.04
C ARG A 110 2.03 1.52 1.89
N ASN A 111 2.16 0.65 2.87
CA ASN A 111 3.16 -0.42 2.82
C ASN A 111 2.85 -1.45 1.72
N ALA A 112 1.57 -1.74 1.48
CA ALA A 112 1.14 -2.60 0.37
C ALA A 112 1.35 -1.95 -1.00
N GLU A 113 1.16 -0.64 -1.10
CA GLU A 113 1.49 0.14 -2.29
C GLU A 113 3.01 0.08 -2.57
N GLU A 114 3.85 0.30 -1.56
CA GLU A 114 5.32 0.20 -1.67
C GLU A 114 5.79 -1.22 -2.05
N LEU A 115 5.18 -2.27 -1.49
CA LEU A 115 5.43 -3.65 -1.90
C LEU A 115 5.11 -3.89 -3.38
N ALA A 116 3.93 -3.45 -3.84
CA ALA A 116 3.53 -3.61 -5.23
C ALA A 116 4.46 -2.84 -6.19
N GLU A 117 4.80 -1.59 -5.86
CA GLU A 117 5.78 -0.78 -6.61
C GLU A 117 7.11 -1.54 -6.78
N ARG A 118 7.61 -2.19 -5.71
CA ARG A 118 8.85 -2.95 -5.82
C ARG A 118 8.71 -4.24 -6.62
N MET A 119 7.64 -5.01 -6.43
CA MET A 119 7.43 -6.20 -7.24
C MET A 119 7.37 -5.85 -8.73
N ILE A 120 6.80 -4.70 -9.08
CA ILE A 120 6.77 -4.20 -10.46
C ILE A 120 8.17 -3.81 -10.95
N ASP A 121 8.95 -3.08 -10.15
CA ASP A 121 10.35 -2.74 -10.51
C ASP A 121 11.20 -4.01 -10.73
N TRP A 122 11.06 -5.00 -9.86
CA TRP A 122 11.74 -6.28 -9.97
C TRP A 122 11.27 -7.07 -11.19
N ALA A 123 9.97 -7.05 -11.51
CA ALA A 123 9.44 -7.67 -12.72
C ALA A 123 10.04 -7.01 -13.98
N ASN A 124 10.06 -5.68 -14.03
CA ASN A 124 10.59 -4.90 -15.14
C ASN A 124 12.11 -5.09 -15.33
N THR A 125 12.83 -5.41 -14.26
CA THR A 125 14.28 -5.68 -14.28
C THR A 125 14.63 -7.17 -14.34
N GLY A 126 13.64 -8.06 -14.40
CA GLY A 126 13.85 -9.52 -14.42
C GLY A 126 14.42 -10.10 -13.11
N ARG A 127 14.30 -9.37 -12.00
CA ARG A 127 14.77 -9.76 -10.66
C ARG A 127 13.67 -10.33 -9.77
N LEU A 128 12.44 -10.37 -10.27
CA LEU A 128 11.34 -10.93 -9.52
C LEU A 128 11.60 -12.43 -9.27
N PRO A 129 11.62 -12.88 -7.99
CA PRO A 129 11.94 -14.27 -7.67
C PRO A 129 10.85 -15.21 -8.21
N ALA A 130 11.27 -16.35 -8.76
CA ALA A 130 10.36 -17.40 -9.24
C ALA A 130 9.69 -18.16 -8.08
#